data_AF-A0A090RXI9-F1
#
_entry.id   AF-A0A090RXI9-F1
#
_cell.length_a   1.000
_cell.length_b   1.000
_cell.length_c   1.000
_cell.angle_alpha   90.00
_cell.angle_beta   90.00
_cell.angle_gamma   90.00
#
_symmetry.space_group_name_H-M   'P 1'
#
loop_
_entity.id
_entity.type
_entity.pdbx_description
1 polymer ?
#
loop_
_entity_poly.entity_id
_entity_poly.type
_entity_poly.pdbx_seq_one_letter_code
_entity_poly.pdbx_strand_id
1 'polypeptide(L)'
;MVEYSFVNESGRSEVNQLGAHKDDCIQGMASIAEAIHESGAKAGFQLTHCGGKAQLDVCPDLMGPSGITVPAYDRTLPKPRDMVQRTYINGIAIL
;
A
#
# COMPACT_ATOMS: atom_id res chain seq x y z
N MET A 1 1.35 14.39 8.60
CA MET A 1 1.44 13.05 7.99
C MET A 1 0.21 12.88 7.12
N VAL A 2 0.40 12.55 5.84
CA VAL A 2 -0.67 12.23 4.90
C VAL A 2 -1.14 10.79 5.17
N GLU A 3 -2.32 10.41 4.69
CA GLU A 3 -2.75 9.00 4.70
C GLU A 3 -1.72 8.06 4.04
N TYR A 4 -1.88 6.76 4.27
CA TYR A 4 -0.99 5.75 3.73
C TYR A 4 -1.17 5.56 2.23
N SER A 5 -0.05 5.56 1.51
CA SER A 5 0.01 5.41 0.06
C SER A 5 0.61 4.06 -0.32
N PHE A 6 -0.05 3.33 -1.21
CA PHE A 6 0.44 2.00 -1.61
C PHE A 6 1.55 2.11 -2.64
N VAL A 7 2.59 1.28 -2.48
CA VAL A 7 3.77 1.28 -3.38
C VAL A 7 3.63 0.32 -4.56
N ASN A 8 2.66 -0.59 -4.51
CA ASN A 8 2.34 -1.54 -5.58
C ASN A 8 0.86 -1.92 -5.53
N GLU A 9 0.26 -2.23 -6.67
CA GLU A 9 -1.13 -2.69 -6.75
C GLU A 9 -1.38 -3.98 -5.94
N SER A 10 -0.37 -4.86 -5.80
CA SER A 10 -0.44 -6.04 -4.90
C SER A 10 -0.49 -5.70 -3.41
N GLY A 11 -0.42 -4.40 -3.08
CA GLY A 11 -0.37 -3.85 -1.73
C GLY A 11 -1.46 -2.83 -1.44
N ARG A 12 -2.44 -2.65 -2.32
CA ARG A 12 -3.53 -1.70 -2.13
C ARG A 12 -4.50 -2.21 -1.06
N SER A 13 -4.84 -1.36 -0.10
CA SER A 13 -5.74 -1.69 1.02
C SER A 13 -7.14 -1.13 0.87
N GLU A 14 -7.33 -0.03 0.11
CA GLU A 14 -8.62 0.65 -0.03
C GLU A 14 -8.94 1.03 -1.49
N VAL A 15 -10.24 1.09 -1.85
CA VAL A 15 -10.75 1.36 -3.23
C VAL A 15 -10.25 2.69 -3.80
N ASN A 16 -10.00 3.69 -2.95
CA ASN A 16 -9.54 5.03 -3.34
C ASN A 16 -8.25 5.45 -2.63
N GLN A 17 -7.44 4.48 -2.20
CA GLN A 17 -6.18 4.77 -1.52
C GLN A 17 -5.25 5.61 -2.40
N LEU A 18 -4.51 6.55 -1.80
CA LEU A 18 -3.42 7.25 -2.50
C LEU A 18 -2.37 6.25 -3.02
N GLY A 19 -1.89 6.49 -4.23
CA GLY A 19 -0.84 5.70 -4.85
C GLY A 19 0.52 6.37 -4.77
N ALA A 20 1.56 5.56 -4.56
CA ALA A 20 2.97 5.91 -4.74
C ALA A 20 3.68 4.83 -5.58
N HIS A 21 2.97 4.30 -6.58
CA HIS A 21 3.33 3.09 -7.34
C HIS A 21 3.74 3.35 -8.79
N LYS A 22 3.56 4.59 -9.30
CA LYS A 22 3.93 5.00 -10.66
C LYS A 22 4.18 6.51 -10.74
N ASP A 23 4.91 6.95 -11.77
CA ASP A 23 5.30 8.35 -11.94
C ASP A 23 4.10 9.30 -12.09
N ASP A 24 2.97 8.84 -12.63
CA ASP A 24 1.74 9.64 -12.71
C ASP A 24 1.24 10.12 -11.33
N CYS A 25 1.62 9.43 -10.25
CA CYS A 25 1.29 9.85 -8.89
C CYS A 25 2.05 11.12 -8.46
N ILE A 26 3.22 11.40 -9.05
CA ILE A 26 4.12 12.47 -8.62
C ILE A 26 3.43 13.84 -8.67
N GLN A 27 2.67 14.13 -9.72
CA GLN A 27 1.99 15.43 -9.85
C GLN A 27 0.96 15.64 -8.72
N GLY A 28 0.16 14.63 -8.43
CA GLY A 28 -0.83 14.68 -7.33
C GLY A 28 -0.17 14.79 -5.96
N MET A 29 0.88 13.99 -5.73
CA MET A 29 1.65 14.03 -4.48
C MET A 29 2.33 15.38 -4.26
N ALA A 30 2.90 15.97 -5.32
CA ALA A 30 3.51 17.30 -5.27
C ALA A 30 2.48 18.37 -4.90
N SER A 31 1.28 18.32 -5.49
CA SER A 31 0.20 19.26 -5.18
C SER A 31 -0.23 19.18 -3.71
N ILE A 32 -0.31 17.97 -3.14
CA ILE A 32 -0.62 17.77 -1.71
C ILE A 32 0.51 18.33 -0.83
N ALA A 33 1.76 18.03 -1.18
CA ALA A 33 2.92 18.50 -0.41
C ALA A 33 3.01 20.03 -0.43
N GLU A 34 2.77 20.66 -1.59
CA GLU A 34 2.74 22.10 -1.76
C GLU A 34 1.68 22.74 -0.85
N ALA A 35 0.43 22.27 -0.89
CA ALA A 35 -0.63 22.79 -0.02
C ALA A 35 -0.31 22.68 1.49
N ILE A 36 0.38 21.61 1.91
CA ILE A 36 0.84 21.46 3.31
C ILE A 36 1.98 22.45 3.61
N HIS A 37 2.91 22.66 2.68
CA HIS A 37 4.01 23.61 2.86
C HIS A 37 3.52 25.06 2.89
N GLU A 38 2.48 25.41 2.12
CA GLU A 38 1.84 26.73 2.14
C GLU A 38 1.29 27.09 3.53
N SER A 39 0.88 26.09 4.32
CA SER A 39 0.46 26.29 5.71
C SER A 39 1.62 26.37 6.71
N GLY A 40 2.88 26.34 6.24
CA GLY A 40 4.09 26.34 7.07
C GLY A 40 4.40 25.00 7.75
N ALA A 41 3.65 23.92 7.44
CA ALA A 41 3.84 22.60 8.02
C ALA A 41 4.86 21.76 7.23
N LYS A 42 5.22 20.59 7.76
CA LYS A 42 6.05 19.59 7.05
C LYS A 42 5.18 18.46 6.50
N ALA A 43 5.39 18.13 5.24
CA ALA A 43 4.69 17.02 4.58
C ALA A 43 5.47 15.70 4.74
N GLY A 44 4.72 14.60 4.82
CA GLY A 44 5.28 13.25 4.83
C GLY A 44 4.22 12.25 4.39
N PHE A 45 4.59 11.37 3.46
CA PHE A 45 3.74 10.28 2.96
C PHE A 45 4.14 8.99 3.66
N GLN A 46 3.15 8.29 4.22
CA GLN A 46 3.37 6.96 4.76
C GLN A 46 3.32 5.94 3.61
N LEU A 47 4.46 5.33 3.26
CA LEU A 47 4.50 4.27 2.26
C LEU A 47 4.02 2.95 2.88
N THR A 48 3.20 2.20 2.14
CA THR A 48 2.58 0.97 2.64
C THR A 48 2.44 -0.11 1.59
N HIS A 49 2.30 -1.33 2.10
CA HIS A 49 1.77 -2.48 1.41
C HIS A 49 0.79 -3.19 2.36
N CYS A 50 -0.35 -3.67 1.85
CA CYS A 50 -1.42 -4.22 2.68
C CYS A 50 -1.05 -5.57 3.34
N GLY A 51 -0.07 -6.28 2.77
CA GLY A 51 0.22 -7.66 3.12
C GLY A 51 -1.04 -8.52 2.97
N GLY A 52 -1.30 -9.40 3.94
CA GLY A 52 -2.52 -10.23 3.97
C GLY A 52 -3.78 -9.52 4.47
N LYS A 53 -3.78 -8.19 4.62
CA LYS A 53 -4.84 -7.41 5.29
C LYS A 53 -5.70 -6.59 4.32
N ALA A 54 -6.10 -7.17 3.20
CA ALA A 54 -7.02 -6.56 2.24
C ALA A 54 -8.04 -7.58 1.70
N GLN A 55 -9.13 -7.06 1.13
CA GLN A 55 -10.11 -7.87 0.38
C GLN A 55 -9.64 -8.06 -1.06
N LEU A 56 -10.09 -9.13 -1.72
CA LEU A 56 -9.66 -9.46 -3.09
C LEU A 56 -10.23 -8.54 -4.17
N ASP A 57 -11.31 -7.83 -3.89
CA ASP A 57 -11.87 -6.79 -4.78
C ASP A 57 -10.98 -5.55 -4.82
N VAL A 58 -10.24 -5.27 -3.74
CA VAL A 58 -9.26 -4.18 -3.66
C VAL A 58 -7.85 -4.64 -4.04
N CYS A 59 -7.44 -5.82 -3.59
CA CYS A 59 -6.13 -6.41 -3.86
C CYS A 59 -6.29 -7.82 -4.44
N PRO A 60 -6.41 -7.95 -5.77
CA PRO A 60 -6.60 -9.25 -6.41
C PRO A 60 -5.39 -10.20 -6.24
N ASP A 61 -4.19 -9.63 -6.10
CA ASP A 61 -2.93 -10.39 -5.91
C ASP A 61 -2.45 -10.35 -4.45
N LEU A 62 -3.35 -10.67 -3.52
CA LEU A 62 -3.09 -10.58 -2.08
C LEU A 62 -1.96 -11.51 -1.63
N MET A 63 -0.95 -10.95 -0.98
CA MET A 63 0.23 -11.71 -0.57
C MET A 63 0.74 -11.34 0.81
N GLY A 64 1.38 -12.31 1.46
CA GLY A 64 1.96 -12.15 2.79
C GLY A 64 3.22 -13.01 2.96
N PRO A 65 3.96 -12.82 4.05
CA PRO A 65 5.19 -13.58 4.30
C PRO A 65 4.93 -15.09 4.38
N SER A 66 3.69 -15.48 4.68
CA SER A 66 3.19 -16.85 4.57
C SER A 66 1.72 -16.83 4.17
N GLY A 67 1.23 -17.94 3.63
CA GLY A 67 -0.17 -18.19 3.34
C GLY A 67 -0.98 -18.48 4.59
N ILE A 68 -0.91 -17.58 5.57
CA ILE A 68 -1.68 -17.63 6.82
C ILE A 68 -2.64 -16.46 6.79
N THR A 69 -3.93 -16.74 6.99
CA THR A 69 -4.96 -15.71 7.06
C THR A 69 -4.68 -14.77 8.23
N VAL A 70 -4.67 -13.47 7.97
CA VAL A 70 -4.50 -12.44 9.00
C VAL A 70 -5.76 -12.42 9.88
N PRO A 71 -5.64 -12.54 11.21
CA PRO A 71 -6.78 -12.37 12.11
C PRO A 71 -7.37 -10.97 12.01
N ALA A 72 -8.69 -10.87 11.83
CA ALA A 72 -9.44 -9.63 11.89
C ALA A 72 -10.61 -9.80 12.86
N TYR A 73 -10.94 -8.72 13.57
CA TYR A 73 -11.94 -8.76 14.64
C TYR A 73 -13.37 -8.89 14.11
N ASP A 74 -13.66 -8.23 12.99
CA ASP A 74 -15.00 -7.98 12.47
C ASP A 74 -15.35 -8.83 11.24
N ARG A 75 -14.37 -9.53 10.67
CA ARG A 75 -14.52 -10.27 9.41
C ARG A 75 -13.47 -11.36 9.26
N THR A 76 -13.75 -12.31 8.37
CA THR A 76 -12.73 -13.22 7.86
C THR A 76 -12.08 -12.59 6.63
N LEU A 77 -10.75 -12.49 6.64
CA LEU A 77 -10.00 -12.03 5.50
C LEU A 77 -9.65 -13.19 4.55
N PRO A 78 -9.42 -12.91 3.26
CA PRO A 78 -8.90 -13.89 2.33
C PRO A 78 -7.54 -14.46 2.80
N LYS A 79 -7.26 -15.70 2.45
CA LYS A 79 -5.94 -16.29 2.67
C LYS A 79 -4.96 -15.70 1.65
N PRO A 80 -3.88 -15.01 2.07
CA PRO A 80 -2.87 -14.51 1.13
C PRO A 80 -2.07 -15.66 0.52
N ARG A 81 -1.43 -15.43 -0.63
CA ARG A 81 -0.38 -16.34 -1.13
C ARG A 81 0.97 -16.04 -0.45
N ASP A 82 1.86 -17.02 -0.47
CA ASP A 82 3.24 -16.84 -0.04
C ASP A 82 3.97 -15.82 -0.95
N MET A 83 4.73 -14.91 -0.33
CA MET A 83 5.72 -14.11 -1.04
C MET A 83 6.93 -14.97 -1.41
N VAL A 84 7.20 -15.12 -2.71
CA VAL A 84 8.39 -15.85 -3.20
C VAL A 84 9.51 -14.90 -3.59
N GLN A 85 10.78 -15.37 -3.56
CA GLN A 85 11.99 -14.58 -3.87
C GLN A 85 11.95 -13.83 -5.21
N ARG A 86 11.19 -14.33 -6.19
CA ARG A 86 11.00 -13.67 -7.49
C ARG A 86 10.10 -12.43 -7.43
N THR A 87 9.33 -12.26 -6.36
CA THR A 87 8.42 -11.11 -6.18
C THR A 87 9.11 -9.88 -5.58
N TYR A 88 10.41 -9.97 -5.32
CA TYR A 88 11.20 -8.86 -4.82
C TYR A 88 11.57 -7.98 -6.02
N ILE A 89 11.10 -6.73 -6.01
CA ILE A 89 11.49 -5.77 -7.04
C ILE A 89 12.84 -5.17 -6.61
N ASN A 90 13.88 -5.37 -7.41
CA ASN A 90 15.24 -4.89 -7.11
C ASN A 90 15.80 -5.34 -5.74
N GLY A 91 15.40 -6.51 -5.24
CA GLY A 91 15.87 -7.03 -3.95
C GLY A 91 15.22 -6.38 -2.72
N ILE A 92 14.25 -5.49 -2.91
CA ILE A 92 13.46 -4.88 -1.82
C ILE A 92 12.21 -5.73 -1.60
N ALA A 93 12.02 -6.20 -0.37
CA ALA A 93 10.75 -6.77 0.06
C ALA A 93 9.71 -5.66 0.10
N ILE A 94 8.61 -5.83 -0.61
CA ILE A 94 7.45 -4.96 -0.45
C ILE A 94 6.72 -5.44 0.82
N LEU A 95 7.10 -4.86 1.97
CA LEU A 95 6.54 -5.16 3.29
C LEU A 95 5.27 -4.36 3.54
#